data_AF-A0A1Y1KM48-F1
#
_entry.id   AF-A0A1Y1KM48-F1
#
_cell.length_a   1.000
_cell.length_b   1.000
_cell.length_c   1.000
_cell.angle_alpha   90.00
_cell.angle_beta   90.00
_cell.angle_gamma   90.00
#
_symmetry.space_group_name_H-M   'P 1'
#
loop_
_entity.id
_entity.type
_entity.pdbx_description
1 polymer ?
#
loop_
_entity_poly.entity_id
_entity_poly.type
_entity_poly.pdbx_seq_one_letter_code
_entity_poly.pdbx_strand_id
1 'polypeptide(L)'
;TDSRAPNLGEARGKIVLVRRFALDDEMRDGGYGVDAQEWPDNCEDGVGGGGGFRIQDFYEVTESQNIEKKIEYSRGQLERAAEQAFALAGMPDYNAEARPPPFFVNFLSASNFFNATCWPERIAAKVNPAVIEYLCGKHGQEGQGPKQLRVGTAGTGIVITDWVGANDNWDLIRCIVGMNARLQLRK
;
A
#
# COMPACT_ATOMS: atom_id res chain seq x y z
N THR A 1 9.11 -12.22 19.68
CA THR A 1 7.84 -11.65 19.17
C THR A 1 7.31 -12.61 18.11
N ASP A 2 6.05 -12.60 17.74
CA ASP A 2 5.57 -13.46 16.63
C ASP A 2 5.96 -12.80 15.29
N SER A 3 6.33 -13.58 14.27
CA SER A 3 6.58 -13.08 12.90
C SER A 3 5.29 -12.87 12.11
N ARG A 4 4.15 -13.34 12.65
CA ARG A 4 2.81 -13.11 12.10
C ARG A 4 2.43 -11.63 12.14
N ALA A 5 1.67 -11.21 11.12
CA ALA A 5 0.96 -9.95 11.11
C ALA A 5 -0.06 -9.87 12.28
N PRO A 6 0.04 -8.88 13.18
CA PRO A 6 -0.91 -8.73 14.28
C PRO A 6 -2.25 -8.20 13.77
N ASN A 7 -3.33 -8.52 14.49
CA ASN A 7 -4.61 -7.84 14.30
C ASN A 7 -4.60 -6.46 14.99
N LEU A 8 -5.61 -5.64 14.69
CA LEU A 8 -5.68 -4.28 15.23
C LEU A 8 -5.76 -4.24 16.77
N GLY A 9 -6.44 -5.20 17.40
CA GLY A 9 -6.51 -5.30 18.87
C GLY A 9 -5.16 -5.60 19.50
N GLU A 10 -4.36 -6.47 18.88
CA GLU A 10 -3.00 -6.82 19.32
C GLU A 10 -2.02 -5.66 19.16
N ALA A 11 -2.17 -4.86 18.10
CA ALA A 11 -1.26 -3.78 17.71
C ALA A 11 -1.53 -2.43 18.41
N ARG A 12 -2.73 -2.17 18.92
CA ARG A 12 -3.08 -0.89 19.57
C ARG A 12 -2.11 -0.56 20.72
N GLY A 13 -1.58 0.67 20.70
CA GLY A 13 -0.63 1.15 21.71
C GLY A 13 0.78 0.59 21.60
N LYS A 14 1.12 -0.10 20.50
CA LYS A 14 2.44 -0.72 20.26
C LYS A 14 3.00 -0.31 18.91
N ILE A 15 4.30 -0.52 18.73
CA ILE A 15 4.97 -0.46 17.43
C ILE A 15 4.95 -1.85 16.81
N VAL A 16 4.50 -1.94 15.55
CA VAL A 16 4.63 -3.15 14.75
C VAL A 16 5.84 -2.99 13.85
N LEU A 17 6.88 -3.81 14.07
CA LEU A 17 8.07 -3.81 13.23
C LEU A 17 7.80 -4.58 11.94
N VAL A 18 7.96 -3.91 10.80
CA VAL A 18 8.11 -4.53 9.48
C VAL A 18 9.58 -4.45 9.09
N ARG A 19 10.21 -5.60 8.90
CA ARG A 19 11.67 -5.71 8.84
C ARG A 19 12.15 -5.86 7.40
N ARG A 20 12.94 -4.88 6.91
CA ARG A 20 13.62 -4.90 5.60
C ARG A 20 15.12 -5.21 5.69
N PHE A 21 15.57 -5.82 6.78
CA PHE A 21 16.97 -6.20 7.02
C PHE A 21 17.05 -7.66 7.46
N ALA A 22 18.16 -8.35 7.19
CA ALA A 22 18.35 -9.74 7.59
C ALA A 22 18.57 -9.87 9.10
N LEU A 23 18.15 -11.00 9.67
CA LEU A 23 18.52 -11.39 11.03
C LEU A 23 19.76 -12.28 11.00
N ASP A 24 20.58 -12.11 12.03
CA ASP A 24 21.60 -13.09 12.39
C ASP A 24 20.95 -14.45 12.69
N ASP A 25 21.69 -15.54 12.44
CA ASP A 25 21.18 -16.91 12.56
C ASP A 25 20.65 -17.18 13.98
N GLU A 26 21.34 -16.68 15.00
CA GLU A 26 20.96 -16.82 16.42
C GLU A 26 19.64 -16.11 16.76
N MET A 27 19.19 -15.16 15.94
CA MET A 27 17.98 -14.39 16.14
C MET A 27 16.79 -14.91 15.33
N ARG A 28 16.96 -15.90 14.44
CA ARG A 28 15.87 -16.34 13.55
C ARG A 28 14.72 -17.00 14.29
N ASP A 29 15.02 -17.77 15.34
CA ASP A 29 14.02 -18.54 16.08
C ASP A 29 13.12 -17.66 16.97
N GLY A 30 13.51 -16.41 17.23
CA GLY A 30 12.83 -15.51 18.17
C GLY A 30 11.67 -14.67 17.59
N GLY A 31 11.48 -14.69 16.27
CA GLY A 31 10.46 -13.92 15.56
C GLY A 31 10.55 -12.41 15.83
N TYR A 32 11.33 -11.67 15.03
CA TYR A 32 11.54 -10.24 15.23
C TYR A 32 10.78 -9.41 14.19
N GLY A 33 9.47 -9.26 14.44
CA GLY A 33 8.57 -8.49 13.58
C GLY A 33 8.14 -9.23 12.32
N VAL A 34 7.34 -8.56 11.50
CA VAL A 34 6.87 -9.08 10.22
C VAL A 34 8.03 -9.04 9.22
N ASP A 35 8.40 -10.20 8.68
CA ASP A 35 9.53 -10.31 7.76
C ASP A 35 9.18 -9.81 6.35
N ALA A 36 9.89 -8.77 5.91
CA ALA A 36 9.81 -8.22 4.57
C ALA A 36 11.21 -8.04 3.96
N GLN A 37 12.18 -8.89 4.33
CA GLN A 37 13.55 -8.76 3.81
C GLN A 37 13.61 -8.97 2.30
N GLU A 38 12.82 -9.91 1.78
CA GLU A 38 12.68 -10.15 0.35
C GLU A 38 11.83 -9.01 -0.22
N TRP A 39 12.49 -8.11 -0.94
CA TRP A 39 11.89 -6.89 -1.45
C TRP A 39 12.34 -6.63 -2.89
N PRO A 40 11.46 -6.78 -3.88
CA PRO A 40 11.82 -6.57 -5.27
C PRO A 40 12.23 -5.13 -5.54
N ASP A 41 13.31 -4.96 -6.30
CA ASP A 41 13.84 -3.66 -6.66
C ASP A 41 12.98 -2.96 -7.71
N ASN A 42 12.79 -1.65 -7.56
CA ASN A 42 12.15 -0.73 -8.50
C ASN A 42 10.92 -1.30 -9.28
N CYS A 43 9.94 -1.88 -8.56
CA CYS A 43 8.90 -2.73 -9.16
C CYS A 43 7.50 -2.08 -9.21
N GLU A 44 6.68 -2.47 -10.20
CA GLU A 44 5.26 -2.05 -10.28
C GLU A 44 4.31 -2.89 -9.42
N ASP A 45 4.68 -4.15 -9.17
CA ASP A 45 3.87 -5.19 -8.49
C ASP A 45 4.76 -6.38 -8.10
N GLY A 46 5.68 -6.12 -7.18
CA GLY A 46 6.55 -7.14 -6.61
C GLY A 46 5.85 -7.99 -5.56
N VAL A 47 6.30 -9.23 -5.41
CA VAL A 47 5.95 -10.11 -4.29
C VAL A 47 7.13 -10.13 -3.32
N GLY A 48 6.86 -9.95 -2.02
CA GLY A 48 7.90 -9.92 -1.00
C GLY A 48 7.50 -10.65 0.29
N GLY A 49 8.48 -10.88 1.15
CA GLY A 49 8.32 -11.55 2.45
C GLY A 49 7.60 -12.90 2.36
N GLY A 50 8.04 -13.80 1.46
CA GLY A 50 7.40 -15.11 1.29
C GLY A 50 5.94 -15.05 0.85
N GLY A 51 5.56 -14.01 0.11
CA GLY A 51 4.19 -13.76 -0.34
C GLY A 51 3.30 -13.03 0.67
N GLY A 52 3.86 -12.56 1.79
CA GLY A 52 3.16 -11.71 2.75
C GLY A 52 2.95 -10.26 2.28
N PHE A 53 3.64 -9.84 1.22
CA PHE A 53 3.59 -8.49 0.70
C PHE A 53 3.36 -8.47 -0.82
N ARG A 54 2.58 -7.49 -1.27
CA ARG A 54 2.45 -7.05 -2.67
C ARG A 54 2.87 -5.60 -2.74
N ILE A 55 3.90 -5.29 -3.51
CA ILE A 55 4.65 -4.04 -3.38
C ILE A 55 4.68 -3.30 -4.70
N GLN A 56 4.29 -2.04 -4.72
CA GLN A 56 4.63 -1.10 -5.79
C GLN A 56 5.66 -0.12 -5.22
N ASP A 57 6.88 -0.20 -5.72
CA ASP A 57 8.04 0.58 -5.29
C ASP A 57 8.84 1.06 -6.51
N PHE A 58 8.16 1.57 -7.53
CA PHE A 58 8.79 2.18 -8.70
C PHE A 58 9.34 3.57 -8.32
N TYR A 59 10.56 3.64 -7.79
CA TYR A 59 11.12 4.87 -7.23
C TYR A 59 12.05 5.62 -8.19
N GLU A 60 12.56 4.99 -9.25
CA GLU A 60 13.47 5.64 -10.22
C GLU A 60 12.71 6.32 -11.37
N VAL A 61 12.26 7.56 -11.13
CA VAL A 61 11.60 8.37 -12.15
C VAL A 61 12.65 9.19 -12.90
N THR A 62 13.27 8.56 -13.90
CA THR A 62 14.40 9.18 -14.63
C THR A 62 14.01 10.44 -15.41
N GLU A 63 12.81 10.45 -15.99
CA GLU A 63 12.29 11.51 -16.86
C GLU A 63 10.88 11.92 -16.44
N SER A 64 10.47 13.13 -16.81
CA SER A 64 9.13 13.64 -16.46
C SER A 64 8.00 12.73 -16.95
N GLN A 65 8.16 12.05 -18.10
CA GLN A 65 7.20 11.08 -18.65
C GLN A 65 7.02 9.82 -17.80
N ASN A 66 7.96 9.55 -16.88
CA ASN A 66 7.85 8.43 -15.95
C ASN A 66 6.99 8.79 -14.73
N ILE A 67 6.60 10.07 -14.55
CA ILE A 67 5.66 10.47 -13.50
C ILE A 67 4.27 9.92 -13.81
N GLU A 68 3.85 9.94 -15.08
CA GLU A 68 2.59 9.36 -15.53
C GLU A 68 2.57 7.84 -15.26
N LYS A 69 3.68 7.14 -15.56
CA LYS A 69 3.82 5.71 -15.20
C LYS A 69 3.73 5.49 -13.69
N LYS A 70 4.38 6.33 -12.88
CA LYS A 70 4.27 6.26 -11.41
C LYS A 70 2.82 6.40 -10.96
N ILE A 71 2.07 7.31 -11.55
CA ILE A 71 0.63 7.50 -11.26
C ILE A 71 -0.16 6.24 -11.65
N GLU A 72 0.09 5.67 -12.83
CA GLU A 72 -0.56 4.44 -13.30
C GLU A 72 -0.28 3.25 -12.36
N TYR A 73 0.98 3.02 -12.00
CA TYR A 73 1.37 1.96 -11.07
C TYR A 73 0.75 2.16 -9.69
N SER A 74 0.75 3.41 -9.20
CA SER A 74 0.11 3.76 -7.93
C SER A 74 -1.38 3.46 -7.94
N ARG A 75 -2.10 3.83 -9.01
CA ARG A 75 -3.54 3.56 -9.17
C ARG A 75 -3.82 2.05 -9.29
N GLY A 76 -2.99 1.32 -10.02
CA GLY A 76 -3.08 -0.13 -10.14
C GLY A 76 -2.89 -0.84 -8.80
N GLN A 77 -1.97 -0.37 -7.96
CA GLN A 77 -1.76 -0.96 -6.64
C GLN A 77 -2.91 -0.66 -5.66
N LEU A 78 -3.48 0.55 -5.72
CA LEU A 78 -4.71 0.87 -4.98
C LEU A 78 -5.86 -0.05 -5.41
N GLU A 79 -6.00 -0.29 -6.71
CA GLU A 79 -7.04 -1.19 -7.24
C GLU A 79 -6.87 -2.63 -6.76
N ARG A 80 -5.65 -3.19 -6.83
CA ARG A 80 -5.36 -4.54 -6.31
C ARG A 80 -5.69 -4.69 -4.83
N ALA A 81 -5.43 -3.64 -4.04
CA ALA A 81 -5.79 -3.61 -2.63
C ALA A 81 -7.32 -3.60 -2.46
N ALA A 82 -8.04 -2.78 -3.23
CA ALA A 82 -9.49 -2.66 -3.17
C ALA A 82 -10.25 -3.87 -3.71
N GLU A 83 -9.63 -4.70 -4.54
CA GLU A 83 -10.19 -5.98 -4.99
C GLU A 83 -10.39 -6.95 -3.82
N GLN A 84 -9.58 -6.84 -2.77
CA GLN A 84 -9.61 -7.78 -1.67
C GLN A 84 -10.93 -7.68 -0.88
N ALA A 85 -11.38 -8.82 -0.40
CA ALA A 85 -12.43 -8.93 0.59
C ALA A 85 -11.83 -9.41 1.90
N PHE A 86 -12.19 -8.75 3.00
CA PHE A 86 -11.83 -9.19 4.35
C PHE A 86 -13.10 -9.58 5.09
N ALA A 87 -13.17 -10.86 5.47
CA ALA A 87 -14.15 -11.34 6.43
C ALA A 87 -13.48 -11.44 7.80
N LEU A 88 -14.07 -10.82 8.82
CA LEU A 88 -13.61 -10.92 10.21
C LEU A 88 -14.28 -12.10 10.91
N ALA A 89 -13.66 -12.62 11.97
CA ALA A 89 -14.26 -13.66 12.80
C ALA A 89 -15.69 -13.26 13.22
N GLY A 90 -16.67 -14.11 12.88
CA GLY A 90 -18.09 -13.84 13.08
C GLY A 90 -18.84 -13.31 11.85
N MET A 91 -18.18 -13.04 10.73
CA MET A 91 -18.82 -12.79 9.43
C MET A 91 -19.14 -14.10 8.70
N PRO A 92 -20.18 -14.17 7.85
CA PRO A 92 -20.56 -15.39 7.13
C PRO A 92 -19.44 -15.99 6.27
N ASP A 93 -18.63 -15.13 5.65
CA ASP A 93 -17.54 -15.53 4.76
C ASP A 93 -16.19 -15.70 5.48
N TYR A 94 -16.18 -15.70 6.82
CA TYR A 94 -14.95 -15.88 7.59
C TYR A 94 -14.46 -17.32 7.52
N ASN A 95 -13.23 -17.48 7.08
CA ASN A 95 -12.52 -18.76 7.09
C ASN A 95 -11.25 -18.63 7.93
N ALA A 96 -11.21 -19.31 9.08
CA ALA A 96 -10.06 -19.30 9.98
C ALA A 96 -8.79 -19.93 9.37
N GLU A 97 -8.97 -20.84 8.40
CA GLU A 97 -7.89 -21.53 7.69
C GLU A 97 -7.42 -20.77 6.44
N ALA A 98 -8.17 -19.72 6.03
CA ALA A 98 -7.75 -18.92 4.89
C ALA A 98 -6.52 -18.08 5.25
N ARG A 99 -5.50 -18.13 4.40
CA ARG A 99 -4.34 -17.23 4.52
C ARG A 99 -4.85 -15.79 4.40
N PRO A 100 -4.48 -14.89 5.32
CA PRO A 100 -4.82 -13.48 5.16
C PRO A 100 -4.23 -12.95 3.85
N PRO A 101 -4.93 -12.04 3.16
CA PRO A 101 -4.37 -11.41 1.97
C PRO A 101 -3.09 -10.65 2.34
N PRO A 102 -2.16 -10.48 1.37
CA PRO A 102 -0.89 -9.83 1.63
C PRO A 102 -1.09 -8.36 2.00
N PHE A 103 -0.07 -7.77 2.62
CA PHE A 103 0.00 -6.31 2.72
C PHE A 103 0.25 -5.73 1.33
N PHE A 104 -0.73 -4.99 0.82
CA PHE A 104 -0.58 -4.17 -0.37
C PHE A 104 0.12 -2.87 0.01
N VAL A 105 1.39 -2.76 -0.35
CA VAL A 105 2.24 -1.59 -0.08
C VAL A 105 2.39 -0.78 -1.35
N ASN A 106 2.15 0.51 -1.25
CA ASN A 106 2.11 1.42 -2.39
C ASN A 106 2.89 2.70 -2.09
N PHE A 107 4.09 2.83 -2.65
CA PHE A 107 4.90 4.04 -2.53
C PHE A 107 4.46 5.03 -3.61
N LEU A 108 3.92 6.17 -3.23
CA LEU A 108 3.68 7.31 -4.13
C LEU A 108 4.96 8.12 -4.33
N SER A 109 5.88 8.03 -3.38
CA SER A 109 7.22 8.62 -3.41
C SER A 109 8.07 8.04 -4.55
N ALA A 110 8.91 8.89 -5.12
CA ALA A 110 9.94 8.55 -6.09
C ALA A 110 10.95 9.69 -6.17
N SER A 111 12.09 9.45 -6.82
CA SER A 111 13.12 10.48 -6.99
C SER A 111 14.01 10.21 -8.19
N ASN A 112 14.64 11.27 -8.70
CA ASN A 112 15.87 11.17 -9.46
C ASN A 112 16.81 12.30 -9.05
N PHE A 113 17.94 11.95 -8.45
CA PHE A 113 18.92 12.91 -7.95
C PHE A 113 19.62 13.71 -9.07
N PHE A 114 19.67 13.18 -10.28
CA PHE A 114 20.35 13.80 -11.42
C PHE A 114 19.45 14.74 -12.23
N ASN A 115 18.13 14.76 -11.96
CA ASN A 115 17.18 15.60 -12.68
C ASN A 115 16.28 16.38 -11.73
N ALA A 116 16.49 17.70 -11.64
CA ALA A 116 15.71 18.60 -10.77
C ALA A 116 14.20 18.59 -11.04
N THR A 117 13.77 18.28 -12.27
CA THR A 117 12.34 18.15 -12.61
C THR A 117 11.69 16.90 -12.00
N CYS A 118 12.51 15.95 -11.57
CA CYS A 118 12.14 14.68 -10.93
C CYS A 118 12.57 14.62 -9.46
N TRP A 119 12.81 15.77 -8.82
CA TRP A 119 13.00 15.80 -7.37
C TRP A 119 11.70 15.40 -6.64
N PRO A 120 11.81 14.80 -5.43
CA PRO A 120 10.65 14.27 -4.69
C PRO A 120 9.48 15.25 -4.59
N GLU A 121 9.75 16.54 -4.33
CA GLU A 121 8.73 17.58 -4.26
C GLU A 121 7.93 17.72 -5.56
N ARG A 122 8.61 17.72 -6.71
CA ARG A 122 7.98 17.87 -8.03
C ARG A 122 7.15 16.65 -8.39
N ILE A 123 7.60 15.47 -7.98
CA ILE A 123 6.86 14.23 -8.16
C ILE A 123 5.62 14.24 -7.26
N ALA A 124 5.76 14.52 -5.96
CA ALA A 124 4.64 14.58 -5.02
C ALA A 124 3.57 15.60 -5.46
N ALA A 125 3.98 16.75 -5.98
CA ALA A 125 3.08 17.79 -6.51
C ALA A 125 2.21 17.32 -7.69
N LYS A 126 2.58 16.23 -8.38
CA LYS A 126 1.80 15.62 -9.46
C LYS A 126 1.09 14.34 -9.02
N VAL A 127 1.80 13.45 -8.32
CA VAL A 127 1.29 12.13 -7.93
C VAL A 127 0.16 12.26 -6.90
N ASN A 128 0.34 13.10 -5.86
CA ASN A 128 -0.64 13.20 -4.78
C ASN A 128 -2.02 13.69 -5.28
N PRO A 129 -2.12 14.79 -6.07
CA PRO A 129 -3.40 15.20 -6.65
C PRO A 129 -4.02 14.15 -7.58
N ALA A 130 -3.21 13.49 -8.42
CA ALA A 130 -3.70 12.47 -9.34
C ALA A 130 -4.25 11.22 -8.63
N VAL A 131 -3.69 10.90 -7.45
CA VAL A 131 -4.20 9.83 -6.58
C VAL A 131 -5.48 10.27 -5.87
N ILE A 132 -5.57 11.51 -5.38
CA ILE A 132 -6.83 12.06 -4.81
C ILE A 132 -7.96 11.96 -5.84
N GLU A 133 -7.72 12.45 -7.06
CA GLU A 133 -8.70 12.40 -8.15
C GLU A 133 -9.20 10.97 -8.40
N TYR A 134 -8.28 10.00 -8.44
CA TYR A 134 -8.65 8.60 -8.60
C TYR A 134 -9.44 8.07 -7.41
N LEU A 135 -9.01 8.35 -6.17
CA LEU A 135 -9.70 7.91 -4.96
C LEU A 135 -11.13 8.46 -4.88
N CYS A 136 -11.33 9.74 -5.20
CA CYS A 136 -12.64 10.38 -5.16
C CYS A 136 -13.55 10.00 -6.33
N GLY A 137 -12.98 9.79 -7.53
CA GLY A 137 -13.76 9.66 -8.75
C GLY A 137 -14.01 8.24 -9.21
N LYS A 138 -13.04 7.32 -9.04
CA LYS A 138 -13.01 6.03 -9.74
C LYS A 138 -12.73 4.83 -8.82
N HIS A 139 -11.98 5.03 -7.75
CA HIS A 139 -11.58 3.94 -6.86
C HIS A 139 -12.78 3.29 -6.18
N GLY A 140 -12.84 1.96 -6.21
CA GLY A 140 -13.97 1.21 -5.66
C GLY A 140 -15.23 1.28 -6.52
N GLN A 141 -15.14 1.71 -7.78
CA GLN A 141 -16.22 1.60 -8.76
C GLN A 141 -15.89 0.50 -9.77
N GLU A 142 -16.82 -0.43 -9.98
CA GLU A 142 -16.63 -1.59 -10.85
C GLU A 142 -16.25 -1.13 -12.28
N GLY A 143 -15.19 -1.72 -12.84
CA GLY A 143 -14.73 -1.43 -14.20
C GLY A 143 -14.04 -0.07 -14.40
N GLN A 144 -13.85 0.75 -13.36
CA GLN A 144 -13.21 2.07 -13.49
C GLN A 144 -11.76 2.13 -13.01
N GLY A 145 -11.26 1.05 -12.42
CA GLY A 145 -9.84 0.92 -12.11
C GLY A 145 -8.99 0.68 -13.37
N PRO A 146 -7.70 1.06 -13.35
CA PRO A 146 -6.82 0.96 -14.53
C PRO A 146 -6.65 -0.48 -15.06
N LYS A 147 -6.79 -1.50 -14.20
CA LYS A 147 -6.72 -2.92 -14.57
C LYS A 147 -8.10 -3.57 -14.65
N GLN A 148 -9.18 -2.81 -14.41
CA GLN A 148 -10.57 -3.26 -14.41
C GLN A 148 -10.80 -4.50 -13.52
N LEU A 149 -10.13 -4.54 -12.37
CA LEU A 149 -10.31 -5.58 -11.38
C LEU A 149 -11.68 -5.42 -10.69
N ARG A 150 -12.12 -6.50 -10.05
CA ARG A 150 -13.35 -6.50 -9.25
C ARG A 150 -13.19 -5.58 -8.04
N VAL A 151 -14.32 -5.08 -7.52
CA VAL A 151 -14.33 -4.29 -6.30
C VAL A 151 -14.74 -5.13 -5.08
N GLY A 152 -13.81 -5.28 -4.14
CA GLY A 152 -14.01 -5.95 -2.86
C GLY A 152 -14.56 -5.03 -1.76
N THR A 153 -14.24 -5.34 -0.51
CA THR A 153 -14.60 -4.50 0.67
C THR A 153 -13.39 -3.83 1.31
N ALA A 154 -12.18 -4.15 0.86
CA ALA A 154 -10.94 -3.52 1.31
C ALA A 154 -10.81 -2.08 0.79
N GLY A 155 -10.01 -1.29 1.50
CA GLY A 155 -9.67 0.09 1.13
C GLY A 155 -8.47 0.16 0.19
N THR A 156 -7.47 0.96 0.56
CA THR A 156 -6.33 1.33 -0.30
C THR A 156 -5.07 0.48 -0.10
N GLY A 157 -5.04 -0.38 0.92
CA GLY A 157 -3.79 -0.94 1.44
C GLY A 157 -2.97 0.12 2.19
N ILE A 158 -1.66 -0.11 2.32
CA ILE A 158 -0.69 0.77 2.96
C ILE A 158 -0.11 1.72 1.90
N VAL A 159 -0.42 3.00 2.02
CA VAL A 159 0.06 4.03 1.09
C VAL A 159 1.15 4.88 1.78
N ILE A 160 2.34 4.91 1.18
CA ILE A 160 3.47 5.75 1.61
C ILE A 160 3.57 6.93 0.65
N THR A 161 3.70 8.15 1.17
CA THR A 161 3.79 9.36 0.34
C THR A 161 4.69 10.43 0.97
N ASP A 162 5.23 11.29 0.11
CA ASP A 162 6.00 12.47 0.50
C ASP A 162 5.09 13.70 0.68
N TRP A 163 5.57 14.64 1.49
CA TRP A 163 4.96 15.95 1.75
C TRP A 163 3.54 15.88 2.34
N VAL A 164 3.35 14.92 3.22
CA VAL A 164 2.13 14.78 4.02
C VAL A 164 1.88 16.06 4.83
N GLY A 165 0.68 16.64 4.69
CA GLY A 165 0.27 17.82 5.47
C GLY A 165 0.91 19.14 5.03
N ALA A 166 1.70 19.15 3.96
CA ALA A 166 2.32 20.38 3.46
C ALA A 166 1.25 21.42 3.11
N ASN A 167 1.46 22.67 3.53
CA ASN A 167 0.52 23.78 3.34
C ASN A 167 -0.89 23.48 3.89
N ASP A 168 -0.98 22.77 5.02
CA ASP A 168 -2.23 22.29 5.63
C ASP A 168 -3.08 21.38 4.72
N ASN A 169 -2.48 20.84 3.65
CA ASN A 169 -3.15 19.90 2.76
C ASN A 169 -3.07 18.47 3.32
N TRP A 170 -4.20 18.01 3.86
CA TRP A 170 -4.39 16.66 4.38
C TRP A 170 -5.31 15.80 3.51
N ASP A 171 -5.66 16.26 2.31
CA ASP A 171 -6.77 15.68 1.54
C ASP A 171 -6.46 14.27 1.07
N LEU A 172 -5.22 13.99 0.65
CA LEU A 172 -4.80 12.63 0.31
C LEU A 172 -4.96 11.68 1.51
N ILE A 173 -4.52 12.11 2.70
CA ILE A 173 -4.63 11.30 3.92
C ILE A 173 -6.09 11.08 4.30
N ARG A 174 -6.93 12.11 4.21
CA ARG A 174 -8.37 12.01 4.46
C ARG A 174 -9.04 11.03 3.49
N CYS A 175 -8.66 11.06 2.21
CA CYS A 175 -9.15 10.10 1.22
C CYS A 175 -8.74 8.67 1.57
N ILE A 176 -7.46 8.42 1.84
CA ILE A 176 -6.92 7.11 2.21
C ILE A 176 -7.63 6.56 3.46
N VAL A 177 -7.71 7.36 4.52
CA VAL A 177 -8.36 6.96 5.78
C VAL A 177 -9.85 6.73 5.56
N GLY A 178 -10.51 7.61 4.80
CA GLY A 178 -11.94 7.54 4.50
C GLY A 178 -12.34 6.26 3.76
N MET A 179 -11.46 5.69 2.94
CA MET A 179 -11.73 4.41 2.27
C MET A 179 -11.92 3.23 3.23
N ASN A 180 -11.47 3.33 4.49
CA ASN A 180 -11.75 2.31 5.50
C ASN A 180 -13.23 2.25 5.91
N ALA A 181 -14.04 3.26 5.58
CA ALA A 181 -15.49 3.19 5.80
C ALA A 181 -16.13 1.99 5.06
N ARG A 182 -15.50 1.50 3.99
CA ARG A 182 -15.93 0.29 3.26
C ARG A 182 -15.93 -0.97 4.12
N LEU A 183 -15.12 -1.04 5.17
CA LEU A 183 -15.12 -2.15 6.14
C LEU A 183 -16.41 -2.21 6.97
N GLN A 184 -17.19 -1.12 7.01
CA GLN A 184 -18.47 -1.07 7.71
C GLN A 184 -19.65 -1.43 6.79
N LEU A 185 -19.42 -1.57 5.48
CA LEU A 185 -20.45 -2.01 4.55
C LEU A 185 -20.78 -3.47 4.84
N ARG A 186 -22.02 -3.72 5.26
CA ARG A 186 -22.56 -5.07 5.36
C ARG A 186 -22.84 -5.55 3.93
N LYS A 187 -22.19 -6.63 3.50
CA LYS A 187 -22.66 -7.41 2.36
C LYS A 187 -23.72 -8.41 2.84
#